data_AF-A0AAV1TIT2-F1
#
_entry.id   AF-A0AAV1TIT2-F1
#
_cell.length_a   1.000
_cell.length_b   1.000
_cell.length_c   1.000
_cell.angle_alpha   90.00
_cell.angle_beta   90.00
_cell.angle_gamma   90.00
#
_symmetry.space_group_name_H-M   'P 1'
#
loop_
_entity.id
_entity.type
_entity.pdbx_description
1 polymer ?
#
loop_
_entity_poly.entity_id
_entity_poly.type
_entity_poly.pdbx_seq_one_letter_code
_entity_poly.pdbx_strand_id
1 'polypeptide(L)'
;MVCVRTMTIELLFHHYSKPGNFLFPFYNHGRAPPTGTWASGLISRQHIEAIYATAPWDNIIVPVNPISFTMTGWYRDMSHRYLELESTHRQALWESTHAFPIPPAQRRSERFMQTFWRQRKQRRSRFGARWKNFLKMILSGMIAGHCDLDILLDPFFLHYPRPHEDRVWYPGLGHSNDPADLLEALDMADQEDPWRNQFRNAYWDHPGSQIPRLQDKFKPAPSS
;
A
#
# COMPACT_ATOMS: atom_id res chain seq x y z
N MET A 1 7.41 -11.69 -24.15
CA MET A 1 7.51 -10.25 -24.47
C MET A 1 6.11 -9.70 -24.62
N VAL A 2 5.68 -8.74 -23.77
CA VAL A 2 4.35 -8.13 -23.86
C VAL A 2 4.49 -6.76 -24.52
N CYS A 3 3.67 -6.48 -25.53
CA CYS A 3 3.65 -5.18 -26.19
C CYS A 3 2.86 -4.19 -25.34
N VAL A 4 3.45 -3.02 -25.05
CA VAL A 4 2.77 -1.94 -24.30
C VAL A 4 1.44 -1.54 -24.95
N ARG A 5 1.34 -1.58 -26.29
CA ARG A 5 0.11 -1.24 -27.02
C ARG A 5 -1.02 -2.25 -26.84
N THR A 6 -0.72 -3.47 -26.44
CA THR A 6 -1.71 -4.53 -26.19
C THR A 6 -1.85 -4.84 -24.70
N MET A 7 -1.12 -4.14 -23.83
CA MET A 7 -1.17 -4.34 -22.38
C MET A 7 -2.49 -3.86 -21.81
N THR A 8 -3.21 -4.75 -21.11
CA THR A 8 -4.44 -4.40 -20.40
C THR A 8 -4.13 -3.88 -19.00
N ILE A 9 -5.06 -3.12 -18.42
CA ILE A 9 -4.93 -2.63 -17.03
C ILE A 9 -4.93 -3.78 -16.02
N GLU A 10 -5.69 -4.85 -16.27
CA GLU A 10 -5.65 -6.02 -15.42
C GLU A 10 -4.26 -6.67 -15.45
N LEU A 11 -3.68 -6.82 -16.63
CA LEU A 11 -2.34 -7.39 -16.78
C LEU A 11 -1.28 -6.49 -16.13
N LEU A 12 -1.35 -5.18 -16.35
CA LEU A 12 -0.47 -4.20 -15.71
C LEU A 12 -0.59 -4.27 -14.19
N PHE A 13 -1.80 -4.21 -13.64
CA PHE A 13 -2.00 -4.22 -12.20
C PHE A 13 -1.58 -5.54 -11.55
N HIS A 14 -2.02 -6.68 -12.09
CA HIS A 14 -1.81 -7.99 -11.48
C HIS A 14 -0.39 -8.51 -11.66
N HIS A 15 0.30 -8.18 -12.75
CA HIS A 15 1.57 -8.83 -13.11
C HIS A 15 2.75 -7.87 -13.27
N TYR A 16 2.54 -6.68 -13.83
CA TYR A 16 3.66 -5.80 -14.24
C TYR A 16 3.87 -4.55 -13.38
N SER A 17 2.95 -4.23 -12.47
CA SER A 17 3.05 -3.01 -11.67
C SER A 17 4.30 -2.97 -10.79
N LYS A 18 4.76 -4.14 -10.31
CA LYS A 18 6.04 -4.35 -9.63
C LYS A 18 6.45 -5.82 -9.64
N PRO A 19 7.74 -6.16 -9.46
CA PRO A 19 8.17 -7.53 -9.20
C PRO A 19 7.47 -8.13 -7.97
N GLY A 20 7.37 -9.45 -7.92
CA GLY A 20 6.88 -10.15 -6.73
C GLY A 20 7.81 -9.93 -5.54
N ASN A 21 7.25 -9.80 -4.33
CA ASN A 21 8.01 -9.53 -3.10
C ASN A 21 8.83 -8.22 -3.11
N PHE A 22 8.57 -7.31 -4.07
CA PHE A 22 9.35 -6.08 -4.18
C PHE A 22 9.03 -5.09 -3.06
N LEU A 23 7.76 -4.76 -2.87
CA LEU A 23 7.30 -3.82 -1.83
C LEU A 23 6.53 -4.50 -0.72
N PHE A 24 5.66 -5.45 -1.08
CA PHE A 24 4.82 -6.18 -0.15
C PHE A 24 5.23 -7.65 -0.16
N PRO A 25 5.37 -8.29 1.02
CA PRO A 25 5.61 -9.71 1.10
C PRO A 25 4.52 -10.51 0.38
N PHE A 26 4.85 -11.72 -0.05
CA PHE A 26 3.81 -12.64 -0.53
C PHE A 26 2.86 -13.02 0.59
N TYR A 27 1.58 -13.10 0.27
CA TYR A 27 0.58 -13.60 1.19
C TYR A 27 0.85 -15.07 1.48
N ASN A 28 1.05 -15.42 2.76
CA ASN A 28 1.30 -16.79 3.18
C ASN A 28 -0.02 -17.62 3.20
N HIS A 29 -0.61 -17.79 2.01
CA HIS A 29 -1.75 -18.65 1.62
C HIS A 29 -2.83 -18.98 2.67
N GLY A 30 -3.16 -18.04 3.57
CA GLY A 30 -4.31 -18.15 4.45
C GLY A 30 -4.15 -19.06 5.65
N ARG A 31 -2.93 -19.45 6.04
CA ARG A 31 -2.74 -20.02 7.38
C ARG A 31 -2.63 -18.86 8.37
N ALA A 32 -3.67 -18.69 9.19
CA ALA A 32 -3.55 -17.83 10.35
C ALA A 32 -2.34 -18.30 11.18
N PRO A 33 -1.56 -17.38 11.77
CA PRO A 33 -0.52 -17.74 12.72
C PRO A 33 -1.09 -18.64 13.80
N PRO A 34 -0.29 -19.56 14.38
CA PRO A 34 -0.74 -20.43 15.44
C PRO A 34 -1.40 -19.66 16.59
N THR A 35 -2.44 -20.23 17.19
CA THR A 35 -3.09 -19.62 18.36
C THR A 35 -2.05 -19.31 19.45
N GLY A 36 -2.13 -18.11 20.03
CA GLY A 36 -1.20 -17.67 21.07
C GLY A 36 0.12 -17.08 20.56
N THR A 37 0.31 -16.98 19.24
CA THR A 37 1.49 -16.30 18.66
C THR A 37 1.27 -14.82 18.35
N TRP A 38 0.05 -14.33 18.57
CA TRP A 38 -0.36 -12.95 18.34
C TRP A 38 -1.53 -12.61 19.27
N ALA A 39 -1.67 -11.33 19.58
CA ALA A 39 -2.61 -10.78 20.56
C ALA A 39 -4.04 -10.70 20.00
N SER A 40 -4.66 -11.87 19.76
CA SER A 40 -6.00 -11.96 19.18
C SER A 40 -7.10 -11.28 20.01
N GLY A 41 -6.90 -11.13 21.33
CA GLY A 41 -7.79 -10.38 22.22
C GLY A 41 -7.91 -8.89 21.88
N LEU A 42 -6.93 -8.33 21.16
CA LEU A 42 -6.99 -6.95 20.69
C LEU A 42 -7.96 -6.75 19.52
N ILE A 43 -8.44 -7.82 18.86
CA ILE A 43 -9.48 -7.74 17.82
C ILE A 43 -10.86 -7.65 18.48
N SER A 44 -11.10 -6.51 19.13
CA SER A 44 -12.36 -6.18 19.80
C SER A 44 -12.91 -4.85 19.27
N ARG A 45 -14.21 -4.62 19.49
CA ARG A 45 -14.85 -3.37 19.07
C ARG A 45 -14.16 -2.15 19.68
N GLN A 46 -13.92 -2.20 21.00
CA GLN A 46 -13.33 -1.10 21.76
C GLN A 46 -11.95 -0.72 21.20
N HIS A 47 -11.07 -1.69 20.99
CA HIS A 47 -9.72 -1.43 20.49
C HIS A 47 -9.75 -0.92 19.05
N ILE A 48 -10.60 -1.50 18.17
CA ILE A 48 -10.74 -1.03 16.78
C ILE A 48 -11.29 0.40 16.73
N GLU A 49 -12.29 0.73 17.55
CA GLU A 49 -12.81 2.09 17.64
C GLU A 49 -11.74 3.06 18.17
N ALA A 50 -10.96 2.66 19.18
CA ALA A 50 -9.89 3.47 19.75
C ALA A 50 -8.79 3.80 18.72
N ILE A 51 -8.26 2.81 17.99
CA ILE A 51 -7.26 3.07 16.96
C ILE A 51 -7.85 3.85 15.77
N TYR A 52 -9.11 3.64 15.38
CA TYR A 52 -9.69 4.45 14.31
C TYR A 52 -9.92 5.91 14.71
N ALA A 53 -10.12 6.18 16.01
CA ALA A 53 -10.25 7.54 16.53
C ALA A 53 -8.94 8.33 16.43
N THR A 54 -7.78 7.67 16.40
CA THR A 54 -6.49 8.35 16.19
C THR A 54 -6.20 8.67 14.73
N ALA A 55 -7.00 8.15 13.80
CA ALA A 55 -6.81 8.31 12.36
C ALA A 55 -5.37 7.94 11.91
N PRO A 56 -4.91 6.70 12.11
CA PRO A 56 -3.51 6.30 11.87
C PRO A 56 -3.06 6.49 10.42
N TRP A 57 -4.01 6.55 9.49
CA TRP A 57 -3.75 6.88 8.09
C TRP A 57 -3.34 8.33 7.85
N ASP A 58 -3.41 9.23 8.83
CA ASP A 58 -2.92 10.61 8.71
C ASP A 58 -1.38 10.65 8.72
N ASN A 59 -0.71 9.61 9.22
CA ASN A 59 0.75 9.45 9.10
C ASN A 59 1.21 9.30 7.63
N ILE A 60 0.29 8.98 6.71
CA ILE A 60 0.56 8.88 5.26
C ILE A 60 0.81 10.27 4.62
N ILE A 61 0.65 11.38 5.36
CA ILE A 61 0.87 12.76 4.86
C ILE A 61 2.35 13.06 4.58
N VAL A 62 3.30 12.24 5.07
CA VAL A 62 4.74 12.46 4.82
C VAL A 62 5.00 12.57 3.32
N PRO A 63 5.44 13.75 2.82
CA PRO A 63 5.67 13.95 1.40
C PRO A 63 6.78 13.02 0.92
N VAL A 64 6.53 12.34 -0.18
CA VAL A 64 7.55 11.57 -0.88
C VAL A 64 7.92 12.30 -2.15
N ASN A 65 9.21 12.58 -2.32
CA ASN A 65 9.72 13.16 -3.56
C ASN A 65 10.09 12.05 -4.54
N PRO A 66 9.83 12.23 -5.83
CA PRO A 66 10.29 11.30 -6.84
C PRO A 66 11.80 11.38 -7.01
N ILE A 67 12.43 10.24 -7.26
CA ILE A 67 13.88 10.15 -7.56
C ILE A 67 14.13 10.05 -9.06
N SER A 68 13.17 9.51 -9.82
CA SER A 68 13.35 9.18 -11.23
C SER A 68 12.85 10.26 -12.19
N PHE A 69 12.04 11.22 -11.74
CA PHE A 69 11.48 12.27 -12.57
C PHE A 69 11.36 13.61 -11.83
N THR A 70 11.16 14.70 -12.57
CA THR A 70 10.75 15.99 -12.01
C THR A 70 9.24 16.17 -12.15
N MET A 71 8.57 16.77 -11.17
CA MET A 71 7.12 17.03 -11.19
C MET A 71 6.74 18.21 -12.12
N THR A 72 7.24 18.16 -13.36
CA THR A 72 7.07 19.16 -14.41
C THR A 72 6.65 18.48 -15.71
N GLY A 73 6.23 19.28 -16.71
CA GLY A 73 5.77 18.74 -17.99
C GLY A 73 4.66 17.70 -17.83
N TRP A 74 4.77 16.56 -18.51
CA TRP A 74 3.81 15.45 -18.43
C TRP A 74 3.66 14.87 -17.01
N TYR A 75 4.75 14.82 -16.22
CA TYR A 75 4.70 14.27 -14.86
C TYR A 75 3.96 15.18 -13.89
N ARG A 76 3.78 16.47 -14.18
CA ARG A 76 3.02 17.40 -13.33
C ARG A 76 1.60 16.87 -13.10
N ASP A 77 0.86 16.60 -14.19
CA ASP A 77 -0.52 16.14 -14.10
C ASP A 77 -0.63 14.75 -13.48
N MET A 78 0.34 13.87 -13.80
CA MET A 78 0.42 12.53 -13.23
C MET A 78 0.60 12.60 -11.71
N SER A 79 1.57 13.40 -11.25
CA SER A 79 1.85 13.59 -9.83
C SER A 79 0.67 14.22 -9.10
N HIS A 80 0.01 15.23 -9.66
CA HIS A 80 -1.18 15.81 -9.05
C HIS A 80 -2.28 14.78 -8.86
N ARG A 81 -2.57 13.95 -9.86
CA ARG A 81 -3.58 12.90 -9.76
C ARG A 81 -3.20 11.82 -8.75
N TYR A 82 -1.92 11.48 -8.65
CA TYR A 82 -1.46 10.54 -7.63
C TYR A 82 -1.62 11.10 -6.21
N LEU A 83 -1.20 12.34 -5.98
CA LEU A 83 -1.34 13.00 -4.67
C LEU A 83 -2.81 13.21 -4.28
N GLU A 84 -3.68 13.54 -5.24
CA GLU A 84 -5.14 13.60 -5.02
C GLU A 84 -5.69 12.22 -4.65
N LEU A 85 -5.27 11.17 -5.37
CA LEU A 85 -5.67 9.80 -5.12
C LEU A 85 -5.24 9.34 -3.71
N GLU A 86 -3.99 9.60 -3.34
CA GLU A 86 -3.41 9.26 -2.03
C GLU A 86 -4.15 9.98 -0.90
N SER A 87 -4.32 11.30 -1.01
CA SER A 87 -5.01 12.11 0.01
C SER A 87 -6.48 11.71 0.17
N THR A 88 -7.21 11.49 -0.94
CA THR A 88 -8.63 11.10 -0.91
C THR A 88 -8.84 9.70 -0.34
N HIS A 89 -7.87 8.79 -0.50
CA HIS A 89 -8.00 7.39 -0.13
C HIS A 89 -7.03 6.92 0.96
N ARG A 90 -6.40 7.84 1.71
CA ARG A 90 -5.44 7.55 2.79
C ARG A 90 -5.87 6.41 3.73
N GLN A 91 -7.12 6.43 4.19
CA GLN A 91 -7.66 5.37 5.04
C GLN A 91 -7.66 4.01 4.34
N ALA A 92 -8.11 3.96 3.08
CA ALA A 92 -8.13 2.71 2.32
C ALA A 92 -6.71 2.19 2.02
N LEU A 93 -5.74 3.11 1.87
CA LEU A 93 -4.34 2.80 1.67
C LEU A 93 -3.73 2.19 2.94
N TRP A 94 -3.87 2.83 4.09
CA TRP A 94 -3.44 2.28 5.38
C TRP A 94 -4.09 0.94 5.68
N GLU A 95 -5.41 0.85 5.50
CA GLU A 95 -6.13 -0.42 5.70
C GLU A 95 -5.67 -1.51 4.71
N SER A 96 -5.03 -1.16 3.59
CA SER A 96 -4.59 -2.16 2.60
C SER A 96 -3.41 -2.99 3.08
N THR A 97 -2.62 -2.48 4.03
CA THR A 97 -1.49 -3.16 4.70
C THR A 97 -1.83 -3.58 6.15
N HIS A 98 -2.87 -2.97 6.74
CA HIS A 98 -3.34 -3.22 8.11
C HIS A 98 -4.72 -3.88 8.16
N ALA A 99 -4.93 -4.97 7.41
CA ALA A 99 -6.22 -5.67 7.45
C ALA A 99 -6.36 -6.51 8.73
N PHE A 100 -7.32 -6.16 9.58
CA PHE A 100 -7.61 -6.99 10.76
C PHE A 100 -8.12 -8.40 10.39
N PRO A 101 -7.66 -9.45 11.09
CA PRO A 101 -8.06 -10.85 10.88
C PRO A 101 -9.39 -11.17 11.57
N ILE A 102 -10.48 -10.48 11.18
CA ILE A 102 -11.80 -10.65 11.81
C ILE A 102 -12.46 -11.97 11.36
N PRO A 103 -12.61 -12.99 12.23
CA PRO A 103 -13.10 -14.29 11.83
C PRO A 103 -14.57 -14.25 11.38
N PRO A 104 -15.02 -15.16 10.49
CA PRO A 104 -16.42 -15.25 10.09
C PRO A 104 -17.38 -15.44 11.27
N ALA A 105 -16.98 -16.18 12.31
CA ALA A 105 -17.80 -16.37 13.51
C ALA A 105 -18.07 -15.03 14.22
N GLN A 106 -17.03 -14.23 14.46
CA GLN A 106 -17.14 -12.93 15.10
C GLN A 106 -17.99 -11.95 14.28
N ARG A 107 -17.84 -11.96 12.95
CA ARG A 107 -18.70 -11.17 12.04
C ARG A 107 -20.18 -11.58 12.07
N ARG A 108 -20.49 -12.82 12.45
CA ARG A 108 -21.88 -13.29 12.58
C ARG A 108 -22.45 -12.97 13.96
N SER A 109 -21.63 -13.03 15.01
CA SER A 109 -22.06 -12.76 16.38
C SER A 109 -22.16 -11.27 16.70
N GLU A 110 -21.37 -10.42 16.05
CA GLU A 110 -21.26 -9.01 16.41
C GLU A 110 -21.52 -8.07 15.21
N ARG A 111 -22.63 -7.30 15.27
CA ARG A 111 -23.07 -6.40 14.19
C ARG A 111 -22.03 -5.34 13.83
N PHE A 112 -21.30 -4.83 14.82
CA PHE A 112 -20.21 -3.88 14.63
C PHE A 112 -19.14 -4.48 13.69
N MET A 113 -18.63 -5.68 14.02
CA MET A 113 -17.60 -6.37 13.25
C MET A 113 -18.02 -6.65 11.82
N GLN A 114 -19.27 -7.07 11.62
CA GLN A 114 -19.82 -7.27 10.28
C GLN A 114 -19.81 -5.98 9.45
N THR A 115 -20.28 -4.89 10.06
CA THR A 115 -20.41 -3.58 9.40
C THR A 115 -19.04 -3.00 9.08
N PHE A 116 -18.13 -3.01 10.06
CA PHE A 116 -16.75 -2.57 9.93
C PHE A 116 -16.05 -3.30 8.77
N TRP A 117 -16.10 -4.64 8.77
CA TRP A 117 -15.48 -5.46 7.71
C TRP A 117 -16.03 -5.13 6.32
N ARG A 118 -17.36 -4.94 6.19
CA ARG A 118 -17.99 -4.59 4.91
C ARG A 118 -17.57 -3.21 4.42
N GLN A 119 -17.59 -2.21 5.30
CA GLN A 119 -17.20 -0.85 4.95
C GLN A 119 -15.73 -0.80 4.52
N ARG A 120 -14.85 -1.48 5.26
CA ARG A 120 -13.45 -1.64 4.88
C ARG A 120 -13.30 -2.26 3.48
N LYS A 121 -13.98 -3.37 3.20
CA LYS A 121 -13.95 -4.01 1.87
C LYS A 121 -14.42 -3.03 0.78
N GLN A 122 -15.45 -2.23 1.07
CA GLN A 122 -15.98 -1.24 0.13
C GLN A 122 -14.97 -0.10 -0.13
N ARG A 123 -14.34 0.46 0.92
CA ARG A 123 -13.26 1.45 0.79
C ARG A 123 -12.12 0.90 -0.06
N ARG A 124 -11.66 -0.31 0.27
CA ARG A 124 -10.62 -1.04 -0.48
C ARG A 124 -10.97 -1.23 -1.96
N SER A 125 -12.22 -1.61 -2.27
CA SER A 125 -12.71 -1.76 -3.64
C SER A 125 -12.72 -0.43 -4.41
N ARG A 126 -13.25 0.63 -3.79
CA ARG A 126 -13.29 1.99 -4.38
C ARG A 126 -11.89 2.50 -4.67
N PHE A 127 -10.96 2.33 -3.74
CA PHE A 127 -9.58 2.72 -3.94
C PHE A 127 -8.94 1.91 -5.09
N GLY A 128 -9.12 0.58 -5.11
CA GLY A 128 -8.62 -0.25 -6.20
C GLY A 128 -9.13 0.16 -7.58
N ALA A 129 -10.41 0.58 -7.69
CA ALA A 129 -10.95 1.10 -8.95
C ALA A 129 -10.30 2.42 -9.36
N ARG A 130 -10.03 3.33 -8.40
CA ARG A 130 -9.35 4.60 -8.66
C ARG A 130 -7.87 4.40 -9.00
N TRP A 131 -7.18 3.47 -8.33
CA TRP A 131 -5.82 3.06 -8.65
C TRP A 131 -5.71 2.50 -10.08
N LYS A 132 -6.64 1.63 -10.48
CA LYS A 132 -6.70 1.13 -11.87
C LYS A 132 -6.91 2.25 -12.89
N ASN A 133 -7.68 3.29 -12.55
CA ASN A 133 -7.81 4.47 -13.40
C ASN A 133 -6.52 5.28 -13.47
N PHE A 134 -5.77 5.42 -12.37
CA PHE A 134 -4.45 6.04 -12.38
C PHE A 134 -3.46 5.26 -13.27
N LEU A 135 -3.45 3.93 -13.20
CA LEU A 135 -2.62 3.10 -14.07
C LEU A 135 -2.92 3.27 -15.57
N LYS A 136 -4.14 3.66 -15.95
CA LYS A 136 -4.45 4.01 -17.35
C LYS A 136 -3.64 5.22 -17.81
N MET A 137 -3.47 6.23 -16.97
CA MET A 137 -2.64 7.39 -17.28
C MET A 137 -1.18 7.01 -17.47
N ILE A 138 -0.64 6.17 -16.58
CA ILE A 138 0.73 5.64 -16.71
C ILE A 138 0.88 4.86 -18.03
N LEU A 139 -0.08 3.99 -18.36
CA LEU A 139 -0.08 3.26 -19.62
C LEU A 139 -0.09 4.19 -20.84
N SER A 140 -0.88 5.26 -20.82
CA SER A 140 -0.84 6.29 -21.87
C SER A 140 0.52 6.97 -21.97
N GLY A 141 1.16 7.26 -20.83
CA GLY A 141 2.52 7.78 -20.77
C GLY A 141 3.54 6.85 -21.42
N MET A 142 3.44 5.54 -21.14
CA MET A 142 4.28 4.52 -21.75
C MET A 142 4.07 4.43 -23.27
N ILE A 143 2.82 4.48 -23.75
CA ILE A 143 2.50 4.47 -25.19
C ILE A 143 3.06 5.70 -25.90
N ALA A 144 3.05 6.86 -25.23
CA ALA A 144 3.58 8.12 -25.74
C ALA A 144 5.12 8.25 -25.62
N GLY A 145 5.78 7.29 -24.97
CA GLY A 145 7.24 7.30 -24.79
C GLY A 145 7.72 8.23 -23.67
N HIS A 146 6.85 8.66 -22.76
CA HIS A 146 7.25 9.47 -21.59
C HIS A 146 7.91 8.61 -20.50
N CYS A 147 7.51 7.35 -20.34
CA CYS A 147 8.09 6.48 -19.32
C CYS A 147 8.01 5.00 -19.74
N ASP A 148 8.57 4.12 -18.92
CA ASP A 148 8.36 2.68 -18.99
C ASP A 148 7.95 2.15 -17.61
N LEU A 149 7.91 0.83 -17.42
CA LEU A 149 7.47 0.19 -16.17
C LEU A 149 8.28 0.63 -14.94
N ASP A 150 9.52 1.08 -15.11
CA ASP A 150 10.35 1.49 -13.98
C ASP A 150 9.79 2.71 -13.25
N ILE A 151 8.90 3.48 -13.87
CA ILE A 151 8.21 4.59 -13.20
C ILE A 151 7.45 4.11 -11.95
N LEU A 152 6.88 2.90 -11.99
CA LEU A 152 6.12 2.33 -10.87
C LEU A 152 7.02 1.80 -9.75
N LEU A 153 8.33 1.72 -9.96
CA LEU A 153 9.30 1.37 -8.92
C LEU A 153 9.79 2.60 -8.15
N ASP A 154 9.47 3.80 -8.62
CA ASP A 154 9.83 5.03 -7.93
C ASP A 154 9.15 5.06 -6.54
N PRO A 155 9.91 5.33 -5.46
CA PRO A 155 9.37 5.50 -4.11
C PRO A 155 8.17 6.45 -4.00
N PHE A 156 8.03 7.42 -4.92
CA PHE A 156 6.85 8.27 -5.01
C PHE A 156 5.54 7.50 -5.11
N PHE A 157 5.54 6.36 -5.82
CA PHE A 157 4.36 5.51 -5.94
C PHE A 157 4.35 4.45 -4.84
N LEU A 158 3.99 4.86 -3.63
CA LEU A 158 3.72 3.98 -2.49
C LEU A 158 2.37 3.26 -2.67
N HIS A 159 2.33 2.43 -3.70
CA HIS A 159 1.10 1.96 -4.28
C HIS A 159 0.51 0.77 -3.53
N TYR A 160 -0.58 0.22 -4.07
CA TYR A 160 -1.45 -0.71 -3.38
C TYR A 160 -1.01 -2.20 -3.48
N PRO A 161 -1.24 -3.04 -2.45
CA PRO A 161 -1.00 -4.48 -2.49
C PRO A 161 -1.89 -5.24 -3.49
N ARG A 162 -1.28 -6.16 -4.24
CA ARG A 162 -1.93 -7.09 -5.17
C ARG A 162 -2.68 -8.19 -4.41
N PRO A 163 -3.59 -8.94 -5.07
CA PRO A 163 -4.34 -10.02 -4.40
C PRO A 163 -3.50 -11.12 -3.73
N HIS A 164 -2.27 -11.34 -4.21
CA HIS A 164 -1.35 -12.37 -3.71
C HIS A 164 -0.27 -11.83 -2.76
N GLU A 165 -0.37 -10.56 -2.38
CA GLU A 165 0.54 -9.90 -1.45
C GLU A 165 -0.11 -9.81 -0.07
N ASP A 166 0.73 -9.83 0.96
CA ASP A 166 0.26 -9.78 2.32
C ASP A 166 -0.37 -8.42 2.62
N ARG A 167 -1.37 -8.49 3.48
CA ARG A 167 -2.21 -7.38 3.91
C ARG A 167 -2.76 -7.58 5.30
N VAL A 168 -2.66 -8.80 5.84
CA VAL A 168 -3.27 -9.12 7.12
C VAL A 168 -2.31 -8.70 8.20
N TRP A 169 -2.83 -8.00 9.20
CA TRP A 169 -2.07 -7.56 10.35
C TRP A 169 -2.55 -8.32 11.57
N TYR A 170 -1.69 -9.16 12.11
CA TYR A 170 -1.91 -9.90 13.34
C TYR A 170 -1.19 -9.16 14.47
N PRO A 171 -1.89 -8.38 15.33
CA PRO A 171 -1.27 -7.58 16.38
C PRO A 171 -0.38 -8.42 17.30
N GLY A 172 0.82 -7.94 17.64
CA GLY A 172 1.75 -8.63 18.54
C GLY A 172 2.40 -9.89 17.96
N LEU A 173 2.18 -10.22 16.67
CA LEU A 173 2.83 -11.37 16.04
C LEU A 173 4.35 -11.19 16.04
N GLY A 174 5.08 -12.18 16.57
CA GLY A 174 6.55 -12.17 16.59
C GLY A 174 7.17 -11.57 17.84
N HIS A 175 6.36 -11.05 18.76
CA HIS A 175 6.84 -10.42 19.99
C HIS A 175 6.68 -11.31 21.22
N SER A 176 7.64 -11.19 22.15
CA SER A 176 7.64 -11.95 23.41
C SER A 176 6.63 -11.43 24.43
N ASN A 177 6.28 -10.14 24.34
CA ASN A 177 5.27 -9.49 25.17
C ASN A 177 4.07 -9.13 24.30
N ASP A 178 2.86 -9.42 24.79
CA ASP A 178 1.64 -8.96 24.16
C ASP A 178 1.53 -7.43 24.29
N PRO A 179 1.27 -6.70 23.18
CA PRO A 179 1.00 -5.27 23.25
C PRO A 179 -0.24 -4.99 24.09
N ALA A 180 -0.23 -3.88 24.83
CA ALA A 180 -1.32 -3.47 25.69
C ALA A 180 -2.58 -3.08 24.89
N ASP A 181 -2.39 -2.48 23.72
CA ASP A 181 -3.46 -2.08 22.81
C ASP A 181 -3.04 -2.12 21.32
N LEU A 182 -3.96 -1.74 20.43
CA LEU A 182 -3.69 -1.71 19.00
C LEU A 182 -2.74 -0.57 18.57
N LEU A 183 -2.56 0.48 19.37
CA LEU A 183 -1.62 1.56 19.05
C LEU A 183 -0.19 1.08 19.27
N GLU A 184 0.08 0.46 20.43
CA GLU A 184 1.37 -0.15 20.69
C GLU A 184 1.68 -1.25 19.66
N ALA A 185 0.70 -2.10 19.34
CA ALA A 185 0.86 -3.11 18.30
C ALA A 185 1.14 -2.51 16.92
N LEU A 186 0.60 -1.33 16.61
CA LEU A 186 0.81 -0.63 15.33
C LEU A 186 2.25 -0.12 15.27
N ASP A 187 2.71 0.56 16.32
CA ASP A 187 4.06 1.10 16.39
C ASP A 187 5.11 -0.01 16.26
N MET A 188 4.90 -1.13 16.96
CA MET A 188 5.74 -2.33 16.85
C MET A 188 5.77 -2.88 15.43
N ALA A 189 4.59 -3.05 14.81
CA ALA A 189 4.49 -3.59 13.46
C ALA A 189 5.11 -2.67 12.40
N ASP A 190 4.94 -1.35 12.49
CA ASP A 190 5.51 -0.39 11.54
C ASP A 190 7.04 -0.27 11.69
N GLN A 191 7.59 -0.56 12.86
CA GLN A 191 9.04 -0.62 13.10
C GLN A 191 9.67 -1.90 12.52
N GLU A 192 9.07 -3.06 12.76
CA GLU A 192 9.61 -4.36 12.32
C GLU A 192 9.34 -4.65 10.84
N ASP A 193 8.17 -4.24 10.34
CA ASP A 193 7.73 -4.40 8.98
C ASP A 193 7.54 -3.01 8.32
N PRO A 194 8.61 -2.29 7.91
CA PRO A 194 8.48 -0.95 7.32
C PRO A 194 7.53 -0.87 6.11
N TRP A 195 7.33 -1.99 5.41
CA TRP A 195 6.37 -2.09 4.31
C TRP A 195 4.92 -1.86 4.73
N ARG A 196 4.56 -2.11 6.00
CA ARG A 196 3.20 -1.88 6.53
C ARG A 196 2.82 -0.41 6.48
N ASN A 197 3.78 0.46 6.83
CA ASN A 197 3.67 1.91 6.63
C ASN A 197 4.29 2.38 5.31
N GLN A 198 4.43 1.49 4.33
CA GLN A 198 4.94 1.81 2.98
C GLN A 198 6.27 2.57 2.99
N PHE A 199 7.14 2.28 3.96
CA PHE A 199 8.43 2.95 4.15
C PHE A 199 8.33 4.47 4.41
N ARG A 200 7.18 5.01 4.84
CA ARG A 200 7.02 6.45 5.12
C ARG A 200 8.04 6.97 6.16
N ASN A 201 8.32 6.15 7.18
CA ASN A 201 9.29 6.47 8.23
C ASN A 201 10.74 6.06 7.87
N ALA A 202 10.92 5.35 6.76
CA ALA A 202 12.17 4.74 6.34
C ALA A 202 12.36 4.89 4.82
N TYR A 203 12.14 6.11 4.32
CA TYR A 203 12.10 6.40 2.88
C TYR A 203 13.36 5.95 2.13
N TRP A 204 14.52 6.12 2.76
CA TRP A 204 15.80 5.71 2.18
C TRP A 204 15.93 4.18 2.10
N ASP A 205 15.25 3.44 2.96
CA ASP A 205 15.23 1.97 2.94
C ASP A 205 14.18 1.42 1.96
N HIS A 206 13.37 2.29 1.33
CA HIS A 206 12.42 1.86 0.31
C HIS A 206 13.17 1.12 -0.83
N PRO A 207 12.69 -0.05 -1.28
CA PRO A 207 13.37 -0.86 -2.30
C PRO A 207 13.70 -0.10 -3.60
N GLY A 208 12.84 0.83 -4.01
CA GLY A 208 13.07 1.73 -5.15
C GLY A 208 14.22 2.71 -4.94
N SER A 209 14.43 3.21 -3.72
CA SER A 209 15.55 4.11 -3.37
C SER A 209 16.91 3.41 -3.51
N GLN A 210 16.91 2.08 -3.48
CA GLN A 210 18.09 1.22 -3.59
C GLN A 210 18.40 0.79 -5.04
N ILE A 211 17.69 1.32 -6.05
CA ILE A 211 17.92 0.99 -7.46
C ILE A 211 18.65 2.17 -8.14
N PRO A 212 19.98 2.09 -8.35
CA PRO A 212 20.77 3.24 -8.84
C PRO A 212 20.29 3.78 -10.20
N ARG A 213 19.89 2.89 -11.10
CA ARG A 213 19.41 3.26 -12.45
C ARG A 213 18.07 4.00 -12.47
N LEU A 214 17.36 4.11 -11.34
CA LEU A 214 16.15 4.92 -11.26
C LEU A 214 16.47 6.40 -11.14
N GLN A 215 17.61 6.78 -10.55
CA GLN A 215 17.95 8.17 -10.34
C GLN A 215 17.93 8.94 -11.66
N ASP A 216 17.09 9.97 -11.70
CA ASP A 216 16.95 10.90 -12.84
C ASP A 216 16.56 10.26 -14.18
N LYS A 217 16.18 8.97 -14.20
CA LYS A 217 15.95 8.18 -15.42
C LYS A 217 15.02 8.83 -16.43
N PHE A 218 13.97 9.49 -15.94
CA PHE A 218 12.91 10.09 -16.73
C PHE A 218 13.00 11.62 -16.77
N LYS A 219 14.12 12.20 -16.31
CA LYS A 219 14.38 13.62 -16.45
C LYS A 219 14.87 13.91 -17.88
N PRO A 220 14.43 15.01 -18.51
CA PRO A 220 15.04 15.46 -19.75
C PRO A 220 16.54 15.67 -19.55
N ALA A 221 17.36 15.31 -20.53
CA ALA A 221 18.78 15.68 -20.50
C ALA A 221 18.89 17.22 -20.40
N PRO A 222 19.86 17.76 -19.63
CA PRO A 222 20.09 19.19 -19.61
C PRO A 222 20.36 19.67 -21.04
N SER A 223 19.73 20.76 -21.43
CA SER A 223 19.96 21.40 -22.73
C SER A 223 21.44 21.74 -22.85
N SER A 224 22.15 21.12 -23.80
CA SER A 224 23.52 21.45 -24.16
C SER A 224 23.64 22.85 -24.77
#